data_AF-A0AAV6PGG5-F1
#
_entry.id   AF-A0AAV6PGG5-F1
#
_cell.length_a   1.000
_cell.length_b   1.000
_cell.length_c   1.000
_cell.angle_alpha   90.00
_cell.angle_beta   90.00
_cell.angle_gamma   90.00
#
_symmetry.space_group_name_H-M   'P 1'
#
loop_
_entity.id
_entity.type
_entity.pdbx_description
1 polymer ?
#
loop_
_entity_poly.entity_id
_entity_poly.type
_entity_poly.pdbx_seq_one_letter_code
_entity_poly.pdbx_strand_id
1 'polypeptide(L)' 'FEGSSLRQVVSKICRGRYNPVPSCYSSELRLLITQLFKVNPRQRPSVSSVLKRPFLETLSKHLHPQERISH' A
#
# COMPACT_ATOMS: atom_id res chain seq x y z
N PHE A 1 -4.68 11.81 1.61
CA PHE A 1 -5.41 12.80 0.80
C PHE A 1 -5.94 13.86 1.75
N GLU A 2 -5.70 15.13 1.47
CA GLU A 2 -6.05 16.24 2.38
C GLU A 2 -6.69 17.38 1.59
N GLY A 3 -7.55 18.17 2.21
CA GLY A 3 -8.20 19.32 1.58
C GLY A 3 -9.03 20.11 2.59
N SER A 4 -9.37 21.36 2.25
CA SER A 4 -10.13 22.24 3.15
C SER A 4 -11.63 21.96 3.17
N SER A 5 -12.10 20.99 2.39
CA SER A 5 -13.49 20.51 2.41
C SER A 5 -13.59 19.07 1.92
N LEU A 6 -14.69 18.40 2.28
CA LEU A 6 -14.98 17.04 1.81
C LEU A 6 -14.97 16.94 0.28
N ARG A 7 -15.53 17.94 -0.42
CA ARG A 7 -15.55 18.01 -1.90
C ARG A 7 -14.12 17.97 -2.47
N GLN A 8 -13.18 18.69 -1.86
CA GLN A 8 -11.78 18.65 -2.29
C GLN A 8 -11.14 17.28 -2.04
N VAL A 9 -11.37 16.69 -0.85
CA VAL A 9 -10.82 15.37 -0.50
C VAL A 9 -11.32 14.29 -1.46
N VAL A 10 -12.63 14.23 -1.70
CA VAL A 10 -13.24 13.28 -2.64
C VAL A 10 -12.68 13.46 -4.05
N SER A 11 -12.56 14.71 -4.53
CA SER A 11 -11.98 14.99 -5.86
C SER A 11 -10.54 14.48 -5.98
N LYS A 12 -9.71 14.67 -4.95
CA LYS A 12 -8.32 14.17 -4.94
C LYS A 12 -8.27 12.64 -4.93
N ILE A 13 -9.13 11.96 -4.17
CA ILE A 13 -9.23 10.50 -4.14
C ILE A 13 -9.64 9.95 -5.50
N CYS A 14 -10.73 10.44 -6.09
CA CYS A 14 -11.23 9.97 -7.38
C CYS A 14 -10.22 10.19 -8.52
N ARG A 15 -9.39 11.24 -8.41
CA ARG A 15 -8.32 11.54 -9.39
C ARG A 15 -6.99 10.86 -9.06
N GLY A 16 -6.86 10.18 -7.91
CA GLY A 16 -5.60 9.60 -7.45
C GLY A 16 -4.49 10.65 -7.24
N ARG A 17 -4.84 11.89 -6.87
CA ARG A 17 -3.88 12.97 -6.63
C ARG A 17 -3.43 13.00 -5.17
N TYR A 18 -2.18 12.65 -4.93
CA TYR A 18 -1.52 12.68 -3.62
C TYR A 18 -0.13 13.30 -3.72
N ASN A 19 0.44 13.72 -2.59
CA ASN A 19 1.81 14.24 -2.56
C ASN A 19 2.81 13.10 -2.77
N PRO A 20 3.86 13.29 -3.60
CA PRO A 20 4.85 12.25 -3.82
C PRO A 20 5.55 11.88 -2.52
N VAL A 21 5.87 10.60 -2.38
CA VAL A 21 6.60 10.06 -1.22
C VAL A 21 8.03 10.63 -1.24
N PRO A 22 8.56 11.14 -0.11
CA PRO A 22 9.90 11.69 -0.02
C PRO A 22 10.99 10.73 -0.54
N SER A 23 12.06 11.29 -1.12
CA SER A 23 13.17 10.52 -1.70
C SER A 23 14.05 9.79 -0.68
N CYS A 24 13.93 10.11 0.61
CA CYS A 24 14.63 9.38 1.68
C CYS A 24 14.14 7.93 1.85
N TYR A 25 12.98 7.60 1.29
CA TYR A 25 12.46 6.23 1.28
C TYR A 25 12.93 5.44 0.07
N SER A 26 13.00 4.12 0.23
CA SER A 26 13.40 3.19 -0.83
C SER A 26 12.51 3.31 -2.08
N SER A 27 13.10 3.09 -3.24
CA SER A 27 12.38 3.12 -4.51
C SER A 27 11.26 2.07 -4.56
N GLU A 28 11.46 0.92 -3.92
CA GLU A 28 10.50 -0.17 -3.80
C GLU A 28 9.25 0.26 -3.02
N LEU A 29 9.41 1.00 -1.92
CA LEU A 29 8.30 1.51 -1.13
C LEU A 29 7.50 2.57 -1.91
N ARG A 30 8.21 3.50 -2.55
CA ARG A 30 7.58 4.55 -3.37
C ARG A 30 6.79 3.95 -4.54
N LEU A 31 7.33 2.92 -5.18
CA LEU A 31 6.64 2.17 -6.23
C LEU A 31 5.41 1.44 -5.69
N LEU A 32 5.51 0.78 -4.53
CA LEU A 32 4.36 0.10 -3.91
C LEU A 32 3.22 1.10 -3.64
N ILE A 33 3.51 2.25 -3.03
CA ILE A 33 2.50 3.29 -2.76
C ILE A 33 1.82 3.75 -4.06
N THR A 34 2.60 3.95 -5.13
CA THR A 34 2.08 4.31 -6.45
C THR A 34 1.13 3.26 -7.02
N GLN A 35 1.42 1.98 -6.80
CA GLN A 35 0.58 0.86 -7.25
C GLN A 35 -0.70 0.72 -6.40
N LEU A 36 -0.61 0.96 -5.09
CA LEU A 36 -1.75 0.92 -4.18
C LEU A 36 -2.77 2.05 -4.46
N PHE A 37 -2.30 3.23 -4.87
CA PHE A 37 -3.14 4.38 -5.15
C PHE A 37 -3.60 4.50 -6.62
N LYS A 38 -3.57 3.41 -7.39
CA LYS A 38 -4.19 3.39 -8.73
C LYS A 38 -5.70 3.63 -8.64
N VAL A 39 -6.20 4.53 -9.50
CA VAL A 39 -7.64 4.86 -9.57
C VAL A 39 -8.44 3.63 -9.99
N ASN A 40 -7.98 2.90 -11.01
CA ASN A 40 -8.59 1.63 -11.40
C ASN A 40 -8.27 0.55 -10.36
N PRO A 41 -9.28 -0.02 -9.66
CA PRO A 41 -9.04 -1.03 -8.64
C PRO A 41 -8.41 -2.31 -9.18
N ARG A 42 -8.67 -2.67 -10.46
CA ARG A 42 -8.08 -3.87 -11.10
C ARG A 42 -6.58 -3.74 -11.35
N GLN A 43 -6.03 -2.53 -11.31
CA GLN A 43 -4.59 -2.28 -11.45
C GLN A 43 -3.85 -2.31 -10.11
N ARG A 44 -4.57 -2.45 -8.99
CA ARG A 44 -3.95 -2.55 -7.67
C ARG A 44 -3.45 -3.98 -7.46
N PRO A 45 -2.29 -4.16 -6.81
CA PRO A 45 -1.83 -5.49 -6.46
C PRO A 45 -2.76 -6.12 -5.42
N SER A 46 -2.95 -7.44 -5.50
CA SER A 46 -3.58 -8.18 -4.41
C SER A 46 -2.70 -8.17 -3.16
N VAL A 47 -3.29 -8.34 -1.98
CA VAL A 47 -2.56 -8.44 -0.71
C VAL A 47 -1.48 -9.52 -0.79
N SER A 48 -1.81 -10.70 -1.33
CA SER A 48 -0.84 -11.80 -1.52
C SER A 48 0.33 -11.40 -2.40
N SER A 49 0.13 -10.55 -3.42
CA SER A 49 1.21 -10.07 -4.30
C SER A 49 2.07 -8.99 -3.63
N VAL A 50 1.51 -8.21 -2.70
CA VAL A 50 2.27 -7.25 -1.89
C VAL A 50 3.17 -7.99 -0.91
N LEU A 51 2.64 -8.98 -0.17
CA LEU A 51 3.40 -9.72 0.85
C LEU A 51 4.53 -10.60 0.29
N LYS A 52 4.48 -10.97 -0.99
CA LYS A 52 5.54 -11.72 -1.69
C LYS A 52 6.73 -10.87 -2.14
N ARG A 53 6.72 -9.56 -1.87
CA ARG A 53 7.84 -8.68 -2.27
C ARG A 53 9.02 -8.87 -1.32
N PRO A 54 10.28 -8.95 -1.84
CA PRO A 54 11.46 -9.22 -1.01
C PRO A 54 11.59 -8.31 0.22
N PHE A 55 11.33 -7.01 0.08
CA PHE A 55 11.44 -6.05 1.19
C PHE A 55 10.34 -6.18 2.26
N LEU A 56 9.29 -6.97 1.99
CA LEU A 56 8.19 -7.26 2.92
C LEU A 56 8.21 -8.71 3.42
N GLU A 57 9.16 -9.54 2.97
CA GLU A 57 9.28 -10.94 3.42
C GLU A 57 9.49 -11.05 4.93
N THR A 58 10.17 -10.08 5.55
CA THR A 58 10.32 -10.07 7.00
C THR A 58 8.96 -9.93 7.69
N LEU A 59 8.00 -9.21 7.12
CA LEU A 59 6.66 -9.07 7.70
C LEU A 59 5.85 -10.36 7.60
N SER A 60 5.98 -11.12 6.51
CA SER A 60 5.24 -12.39 6.35
C SER A 60 5.58 -13.39 7.45
N LYS A 61 6.84 -13.38 7.93
CA LYS A 61 7.28 -14.19 9.08
C LYS A 61 6.57 -13.85 10.39
N HIS A 62 6.02 -12.65 10.53
CA HIS A 62 5.30 -12.18 11.73
C HIS A 62 3.77 -12.28 11.59
N LEU A 63 3.26 -12.58 10.39
CA LEU A 63 1.82 -12.70 10.12
C LEU A 63 1.27 -14.11 10.40
N HIS A 64 2.14 -15.07 10.72
CA HIS A 64 1.75 -16.33 11.35
C HIS A 64 2.03 -16.22 12.86
N PRO A 65 1.02 -15.88 13.69
CA PRO A 65 1.08 -16.30 15.08
C PRO A 65 1.23 -17.82 15.07
N GLN A 66 1.99 -18.35 16.01
CA GLN A 66 2.05 -19.78 16.29
C GLN A 66 0.64 -20.38 16.35
N GLU A 67 0.19 -21.07 15.30
CA GLU A 67 -0.74 -22.19 15.43
C GLU A 67 0.08 -23.46 15.71
N ARG A 68 0.96 -23.40 16.71
CA ARG A 68 1.42 -24.59 17.42
C ARG A 68 0.43 -24.85 18.56
N ILE A 69 -0.80 -25.21 18.20
CA ILE A 69 -1.60 -26.03 19.09
C ILE A 69 -1.45 -27.44 18.57
N SER A 70 -0.53 -28.16 19.23
CA SER A 70 -0.48 -29.62 19.20
C SER A 70 -1.88 -30.18 19.48
N HIS A 71 -2.34 -31.12 18.67
CA HIS A 71 -2.92 -32.40 19.09
C HIS A 71 -2.91 -33.37 17.91
#